data_AF-A0A8J7XXQ4-F1
#
_entry.id   AF-A0A8J7XXQ4-F1
#
_cell.length_a   1.000
_cell.length_b   1.000
_cell.length_c   1.000
_cell.angle_alpha   90.00
_cell.angle_beta   90.00
_cell.angle_gamma   90.00
#
_symmetry.space_group_name_H-M   'P 1'
#
loop_
_entity.id
_entity.type
_entity.pdbx_description
1 polymer ?
#
loop_
_entity_poly.entity_id
_entity_poly.type
_entity_poly.pdbx_seq_one_letter_code
_entity_poly.pdbx_strand_id
1 'polypeptide(L)'
;MEITLPIQHDPWMINGIETLYTLVEDIEGCRARIHHDHLEIEILNTEMFLRNFADKIKSMQDLVIFCTKLDDKGQKRYVAKDFVLIQYGKAEKRNVLKEKLYIDTEQRLNEIFSNLEPGDKMCVLCGRMFKKKVDNLKQAVYPFTTKIRSLSGVRSMKEYYSNICPLCYLTGTLEWLDRGIVYRCFVGPASRRYSVVLLPFEMDLKKLNEAKKRYKHGLNGTDQQVSNVLRVITTKEGEKSIPTEGENTTTLKFFEDFISRIMGDLKEEQAEFDNLLDTVERTFCKQWSMLIIPSGTVKNVKYRSLILEDETVALFVELQREGTQVYRDIVEKLSVMGKQRRISYDDTNDLRENAAKYIIEGDFRKFSRILLPKKKEISFFGSIDHLDKLIHFWRLRKMGLDKELENLKKAGQTLARLLESHLSILYAMDKAKNKQEFFRAFEQASKRLIGLDAKEREKVYPVPLEDVADLIIRSDGSQWKEIRDALIVYASVYLAKMKFYRDKEAKEGDT
;
A
#
# COMPACT_ATOMS: atom_id res chain seq x y z
N MET A 1 22.56 6.59 33.61
CA MET A 1 23.31 6.36 32.34
C MET A 1 22.52 7.00 31.21
N GLU A 2 23.17 7.83 30.40
CA GLU A 2 22.52 8.53 29.29
C GLU A 2 22.88 7.88 27.96
N ILE A 3 21.89 7.71 27.10
CA ILE A 3 22.05 7.14 25.77
C ILE A 3 21.35 8.06 24.78
N THR A 4 22.13 8.61 23.85
CA THR A 4 21.61 9.32 22.69
C THR A 4 21.74 8.43 21.46
N LEU A 5 20.71 8.38 20.60
CA LEU A 5 20.69 7.66 19.34
C LEU A 5 20.25 8.61 18.22
N PRO A 6 21.17 9.08 17.35
CA PRO A 6 20.81 9.95 16.24
C PRO A 6 20.01 9.17 15.21
N ILE A 7 19.22 9.92 14.46
CA ILE A 7 18.51 9.46 13.28
C ILE A 7 19.50 8.83 12.28
N GLN A 8 19.06 7.75 11.64
CA GLN A 8 19.85 7.03 10.65
C GLN A 8 19.16 7.13 9.30
N HIS A 9 19.92 7.39 8.23
CA HIS A 9 19.43 7.44 6.85
C HIS A 9 19.20 6.03 6.28
N ASP A 10 18.53 5.17 7.06
CA ASP A 10 18.19 3.82 6.70
C ASP A 10 16.76 3.52 7.20
N PRO A 11 15.84 3.12 6.31
CA PRO A 11 14.45 2.87 6.68
C PRO A 11 14.25 1.80 7.75
N TRP A 12 15.12 0.78 7.82
CA TRP A 12 15.00 -0.24 8.86
C TRP A 12 15.45 0.32 10.21
N MET A 13 16.59 1.00 10.23
CA MET A 13 17.19 1.48 11.48
C MET A 13 16.45 2.67 12.07
N ILE A 14 15.92 3.58 11.25
CA ILE A 14 15.12 4.71 11.74
C ILE A 14 13.83 4.25 12.41
N ASN A 15 13.14 3.28 11.79
CA ASN A 15 11.97 2.66 12.39
C ASN A 15 12.38 1.90 13.66
N GLY A 16 13.51 1.20 13.66
CA GLY A 16 14.02 0.51 14.85
C GLY A 16 14.34 1.44 16.04
N ILE A 17 14.75 2.68 15.79
CA ILE A 17 14.90 3.71 16.84
C ILE A 17 13.53 4.13 17.39
N GLU A 18 12.53 4.38 16.54
CA GLU A 18 11.17 4.70 16.98
C GLU A 18 10.51 3.53 17.73
N THR A 19 10.77 2.30 17.30
CA THR A 19 10.31 1.09 17.98
C THR A 19 10.98 0.94 19.34
N LEU A 20 12.28 1.21 19.44
CA LEU A 20 12.97 1.25 20.73
C LEU A 20 12.32 2.29 21.67
N TYR A 21 12.09 3.52 21.19
CA TYR A 21 11.39 4.56 21.96
C TYR A 21 10.03 4.06 22.47
N THR A 22 9.19 3.51 21.58
CA THR A 22 7.85 2.99 21.94
C THR A 22 7.91 1.88 22.99
N LEU A 23 8.97 1.06 22.98
CA LEU A 23 9.14 0.00 23.98
C LEU A 23 9.59 0.52 25.34
N VAL A 24 10.30 1.65 25.39
CA VAL A 24 10.84 2.20 26.64
C VAL A 24 10.10 3.43 27.17
N GLU A 25 9.20 4.05 26.40
CA GLU A 25 8.50 5.28 26.83
C GLU A 25 7.63 5.07 28.07
N ASP A 26 7.07 3.86 28.24
CA ASP A 26 6.12 3.53 29.30
C ASP A 26 6.67 2.52 30.34
N ILE A 27 7.98 2.32 30.44
CA ILE A 27 8.57 1.39 31.42
C ILE A 27 9.24 2.14 32.56
N GLU A 28 9.13 1.60 33.78
CA GLU A 28 9.85 2.16 34.92
C GLU A 28 11.35 1.86 34.82
N GLY A 29 12.18 2.77 35.37
CA GLY A 29 13.64 2.63 35.43
C GLY A 29 14.38 3.49 34.41
N CYS A 30 13.66 4.12 33.47
CA CYS A 30 14.22 5.12 32.56
C CYS A 30 13.25 6.27 32.28
N ARG A 31 13.76 7.33 31.64
CA ARG A 31 12.98 8.34 30.93
C ARG A 31 13.44 8.35 29.49
N ALA A 32 12.51 8.35 28.54
CA ALA A 32 12.82 8.43 27.13
C ALA A 32 12.19 9.68 26.52
N ARG A 33 12.90 10.34 25.59
CA ARG A 33 12.40 11.49 24.83
C ARG A 33 12.78 11.31 23.38
N ILE A 34 11.80 11.50 22.49
CA ILE A 34 12.02 11.49 21.05
C ILE A 34 12.04 12.93 20.54
N HIS A 35 13.15 13.31 19.92
CA HIS A 35 13.34 14.60 19.25
C HIS A 35 13.24 14.40 17.74
N HIS A 36 13.36 15.48 16.96
CA HIS A 36 13.27 15.40 15.50
C HIS A 36 14.42 14.57 14.90
N ASP A 37 15.64 14.70 15.42
CA ASP A 37 16.85 14.13 14.85
C ASP A 37 17.52 13.07 15.74
N HIS A 38 16.99 12.79 16.93
CA HIS A 38 17.53 11.76 17.83
C HIS A 38 16.54 11.27 18.89
N LEU A 39 16.88 10.13 19.51
CA LEU A 39 16.24 9.58 20.70
C LEU A 39 17.19 9.71 21.91
N GLU A 40 16.68 10.20 23.03
CA GLU A 40 17.37 10.23 24.32
C GLU A 40 16.74 9.23 25.30
N ILE A 41 17.58 8.47 26.00
CA ILE A 41 17.17 7.57 27.08
C ILE A 41 18.06 7.83 28.29
N GLU A 42 17.45 8.27 29.39
CA GLU A 42 18.08 8.44 30.70
C GLU A 42 17.69 7.23 31.58
N ILE A 43 18.63 6.32 31.82
CA ILE A 43 18.44 5.17 32.72
C ILE A 43 18.74 5.62 34.16
N LEU A 44 17.68 5.61 34.98
CA LEU A 44 17.65 6.06 36.38
C LEU A 44 17.99 4.91 37.34
N ASN A 45 17.53 3.70 37.02
CA ASN A 45 17.82 2.48 37.77
C ASN A 45 18.02 1.33 36.79
N THR A 46 19.28 0.87 36.66
CA THR A 46 19.67 -0.14 35.67
C THR A 46 18.97 -1.48 35.88
N GLU A 47 18.89 -1.98 37.12
CA GLU A 47 18.28 -3.28 37.40
C GLU A 47 16.79 -3.28 37.07
N MET A 48 16.07 -2.25 37.52
CA MET A 48 14.65 -2.09 37.25
C MET A 48 14.37 -1.89 35.76
N PHE A 49 15.16 -1.06 35.08
CA PHE A 49 15.07 -0.83 33.65
C PHE A 49 15.24 -2.13 32.85
N LEU A 50 16.30 -2.90 33.12
CA LEU A 50 16.60 -4.13 32.37
C LEU A 50 15.52 -5.19 32.54
N ARG A 51 15.00 -5.35 33.77
CA ARG A 51 13.89 -6.28 34.05
C ARG A 51 12.62 -5.88 33.29
N ASN A 52 12.18 -4.64 33.46
CA ASN A 52 10.94 -4.16 32.85
C ASN A 52 11.03 -4.12 31.31
N PHE A 53 12.20 -3.78 30.77
CA PHE A 53 12.42 -3.79 29.33
C PHE A 53 12.40 -5.22 28.77
N ALA A 54 13.00 -6.18 29.48
CA ALA A 54 12.93 -7.59 29.09
C ALA A 54 11.48 -8.11 29.06
N ASP A 55 10.69 -7.79 30.07
CA ASP A 55 9.28 -8.20 30.14
C ASP A 55 8.45 -7.57 29.01
N LYS A 56 8.71 -6.29 28.69
CA LYS A 56 8.09 -5.62 27.54
C LYS A 56 8.45 -6.29 26.21
N ILE A 57 9.72 -6.64 25.99
CA ILE A 57 10.18 -7.36 24.79
C ILE A 57 9.46 -8.71 24.67
N LYS A 58 9.41 -9.51 25.73
CA LYS A 58 8.76 -10.83 25.75
C LYS A 58 7.26 -10.71 25.44
N SER A 59 6.57 -9.73 26.05
CA SER A 59 5.15 -9.47 25.80
C SER A 59 4.89 -9.10 24.33
N MET A 60 5.70 -8.20 23.77
CA MET A 60 5.54 -7.74 22.39
C MET A 60 5.90 -8.81 21.36
N GLN A 61 6.88 -9.67 21.65
CA GLN A 61 7.23 -10.82 20.83
C GLN A 61 6.02 -11.73 20.60
N ASP A 62 5.28 -12.05 21.66
CA ASP A 62 4.10 -12.93 21.57
C ASP A 62 2.98 -12.29 20.75
N LEU A 63 2.81 -10.97 20.90
CA LEU A 63 1.79 -10.19 20.20
C LEU A 63 2.07 -9.99 18.70
N VAL A 64 3.34 -9.78 18.31
CA VAL A 64 3.69 -9.27 16.98
C VAL A 64 4.28 -10.34 16.07
N ILE A 65 5.19 -11.16 16.57
CA ILE A 65 5.95 -12.12 15.74
C ILE A 65 5.15 -13.38 15.46
N PHE A 66 4.31 -13.80 16.40
CA PHE A 66 3.57 -15.04 16.32
C PHE A 66 2.09 -14.83 15.98
N CYS A 67 1.45 -15.89 15.49
CA CYS A 67 0.02 -15.99 15.31
C CYS A 67 -0.44 -17.44 15.52
N THR A 68 -1.72 -17.62 15.82
CA THR A 68 -2.31 -18.96 15.98
C THR A 68 -2.72 -19.55 14.63
N LYS A 69 -2.28 -20.77 14.33
CA LYS A 69 -2.66 -21.54 13.14
C LYS A 69 -3.21 -22.90 13.54
N LEU A 70 -4.30 -23.35 12.93
CA LEU A 70 -4.76 -24.73 13.05
C LEU A 70 -3.90 -25.65 12.17
N ASP A 71 -3.41 -26.75 12.73
CA ASP A 71 -2.74 -27.79 11.97
C ASP A 71 -3.74 -28.71 11.24
N ASP A 72 -3.24 -29.66 10.45
CA ASP A 72 -4.05 -30.58 9.66
C ASP A 72 -4.95 -31.49 10.52
N LYS A 73 -4.71 -31.54 11.84
CA LYS A 73 -5.50 -32.27 12.83
C LYS A 73 -6.45 -31.36 13.62
N GLY A 74 -6.56 -30.07 13.23
CA GLY A 74 -7.40 -29.07 13.91
C GLY A 74 -6.81 -28.56 15.23
N GLN A 75 -5.55 -28.84 15.55
CA GLN A 75 -4.91 -28.34 16.77
C GLN A 75 -4.30 -26.95 16.56
N LYS A 76 -4.52 -26.05 17.53
CA LYS A 76 -3.89 -24.72 17.53
C LYS A 76 -2.37 -24.85 17.75
N ARG A 77 -1.60 -24.26 16.83
CA ARG A 77 -0.15 -24.11 16.90
C ARG A 77 0.24 -22.64 16.84
N TYR A 78 1.26 -22.28 17.60
CA TYR A 78 1.81 -20.93 17.59
C TYR A 78 2.94 -20.85 16.56
N VAL A 79 2.66 -20.21 15.43
CA VAL A 79 3.60 -20.12 14.29
C VAL A 79 4.03 -18.68 14.10
N ALA A 80 5.26 -18.50 13.64
CA ALA A 80 5.75 -17.17 13.31
C ALA A 80 5.19 -16.69 11.97
N LYS A 81 5.00 -15.37 11.85
CA LYS A 81 4.57 -14.75 10.59
C LYS A 81 5.67 -14.84 9.54
N ASP A 82 5.27 -15.09 8.29
CA ASP A 82 6.19 -15.42 7.19
C ASP A 82 7.18 -14.30 6.85
N PHE A 83 6.77 -13.04 7.05
CA PHE A 83 7.59 -11.86 6.77
C PHE A 83 8.74 -11.67 7.77
N VAL A 84 8.68 -12.32 8.95
CA VAL A 84 9.70 -12.15 9.98
C VAL A 84 10.97 -12.94 9.60
N LEU A 85 12.13 -12.27 9.64
CA LEU A 85 13.43 -12.82 9.20
C LEU A 85 14.27 -13.39 10.35
N ILE A 86 13.63 -13.75 11.44
CA ILE A 86 14.28 -14.41 12.58
C ILE A 86 14.32 -15.91 12.30
N GLN A 87 15.42 -16.59 12.61
CA GLN A 87 15.46 -18.05 12.47
C GLN A 87 14.64 -18.72 13.57
N TYR A 88 14.01 -19.85 13.26
CA TYR A 88 13.17 -20.60 14.19
C TYR A 88 13.69 -22.02 14.45
N GLY A 89 13.54 -22.50 15.67
CA GLY A 89 13.51 -23.92 16.03
C GLY A 89 12.06 -24.42 16.12
N LYS A 90 11.90 -25.73 16.28
CA LYS A 90 10.60 -26.37 16.55
C LYS A 90 10.59 -26.88 17.99
N ALA A 91 9.61 -26.45 18.79
CA ALA A 91 9.17 -27.14 19.99
C ALA A 91 7.75 -27.69 19.75
N GLU A 92 7.29 -28.66 20.55
CA GLU A 92 6.09 -29.48 20.25
C GLU A 92 4.90 -28.71 19.68
N LYS A 93 4.56 -27.54 20.26
CA LYS A 93 3.38 -26.74 19.88
C LYS A 93 3.70 -25.29 19.46
N ARG A 94 4.98 -24.90 19.43
CA ARG A 94 5.40 -23.50 19.25
C ARG A 94 6.72 -23.37 18.49
N ASN A 95 6.78 -22.42 17.57
CA ASN A 95 8.05 -21.96 17.01
C ASN A 95 8.87 -21.24 18.09
N VAL A 96 10.15 -21.60 18.26
CA VAL A 96 11.07 -20.93 19.19
C VAL A 96 12.03 -20.06 18.40
N LEU A 97 12.16 -18.77 18.76
CA LEU A 97 13.10 -17.85 18.10
C LEU A 97 14.54 -18.29 18.41
N LYS A 98 15.42 -18.28 17.41
CA LYS A 98 16.86 -18.58 17.58
C LYS A 98 17.70 -17.34 17.87
N GLU A 99 17.10 -16.16 17.81
CA GLU A 99 17.78 -14.90 18.10
C GLU A 99 17.92 -14.70 19.60
N LYS A 100 19.15 -14.48 20.08
CA LYS A 100 19.49 -14.49 21.50
C LYS A 100 18.71 -13.47 22.33
N LEU A 101 18.39 -12.31 21.73
CA LEU A 101 17.57 -11.27 22.38
C LEU A 101 16.19 -11.80 22.80
N TYR A 102 15.65 -12.80 22.12
CA TYR A 102 14.33 -13.37 22.41
C TYR A 102 14.38 -14.72 23.15
N ILE A 103 15.56 -15.27 23.39
CA ILE A 103 15.75 -16.50 24.17
C ILE A 103 16.10 -16.13 25.60
N ASP A 104 17.20 -15.39 25.76
CA ASP A 104 17.79 -15.04 27.05
C ASP A 104 17.74 -13.51 27.22
N THR A 105 16.55 -12.92 27.11
CA THR A 105 16.36 -11.47 26.95
C THR A 105 17.10 -10.65 28.02
N GLU A 106 16.94 -10.98 29.30
CA GLU A 106 17.57 -10.24 30.40
C GLU A 106 19.10 -10.32 30.34
N GLN A 107 19.66 -11.51 30.17
CA GLN A 107 21.11 -11.69 30.02
C GLN A 107 21.62 -10.91 28.81
N ARG A 108 20.89 -10.95 27.69
CA ARG A 108 21.28 -10.29 26.46
C ARG A 108 21.24 -8.77 26.59
N LEU A 109 20.23 -8.22 27.26
CA LEU A 109 20.18 -6.79 27.58
C LEU A 109 21.34 -6.40 28.50
N ASN A 110 21.61 -7.16 29.57
CA ASN A 110 22.78 -6.93 30.43
C ASN A 110 24.08 -6.86 29.61
N GLU A 111 24.30 -7.81 28.70
CA GLU A 111 25.46 -7.80 27.80
C GLU A 111 25.51 -6.55 26.91
N ILE A 112 24.38 -6.09 26.38
CA ILE A 112 24.30 -4.90 25.52
C ILE A 112 24.68 -3.65 26.30
N PHE A 113 24.00 -3.40 27.42
CA PHE A 113 24.17 -2.17 28.19
C PHE A 113 25.51 -2.11 28.94
N SER A 114 26.14 -3.26 29.23
CA SER A 114 27.50 -3.32 29.79
C SER A 114 28.62 -3.05 28.77
N ASN A 115 28.32 -2.99 27.47
CA ASN A 115 29.32 -2.85 26.40
C ASN A 115 29.14 -1.58 25.56
N LEU A 116 28.53 -0.53 26.11
CA LEU A 116 28.29 0.74 25.40
C LEU A 116 29.52 1.66 25.31
N GLU A 117 30.64 1.29 25.93
CA GLU A 117 31.87 2.06 25.88
C GLU A 117 32.41 2.22 24.44
N PRO A 118 32.87 3.43 24.07
CA PRO A 118 33.59 3.65 22.82
C PRO A 118 34.84 2.77 22.73
N GLY A 119 35.21 2.39 21.50
CA GLY A 119 36.41 1.59 21.24
C GLY A 119 37.05 1.93 19.90
N ASP A 120 37.73 0.97 19.29
CA ASP A 120 38.50 1.11 18.06
C ASP A 120 37.79 0.59 16.80
N LYS A 121 36.63 -0.05 16.95
CA LYS A 121 35.85 -0.61 15.83
C LYS A 121 34.72 0.31 15.44
N MET A 122 34.58 0.58 14.15
CA MET A 122 33.47 1.36 13.59
C MET A 122 32.27 0.48 13.26
N CYS A 123 31.07 0.87 13.69
CA CYS A 123 29.82 0.19 13.34
C CYS A 123 29.46 0.44 11.87
N VAL A 124 29.17 -0.62 11.12
CA VAL A 124 28.81 -0.53 9.70
C VAL A 124 27.44 0.13 9.45
N LEU A 125 26.53 0.11 10.44
CA LEU A 125 25.19 0.67 10.29
C LEU A 125 25.11 2.14 10.68
N CYS A 126 25.77 2.53 11.79
CA CYS A 126 25.64 3.89 12.34
C CYS A 126 26.96 4.68 12.43
N GLY A 127 28.10 4.10 12.02
CA GLY A 127 29.41 4.76 12.08
C GLY A 127 30.00 4.93 13.49
N ARG A 128 29.27 4.58 14.56
CA ARG A 128 29.77 4.72 15.94
C ARG A 128 30.94 3.80 16.24
N MET A 129 31.90 4.32 16.99
CA MET A 129 33.00 3.54 17.53
C MET A 129 32.53 2.71 18.73
N PHE A 130 32.94 1.44 18.81
CA PHE A 130 32.55 0.52 19.89
C PHE A 130 33.68 -0.44 20.26
N LYS A 131 33.74 -0.83 21.53
CA LYS A 131 34.80 -1.70 22.08
C LYS A 131 34.54 -3.18 21.84
N LYS A 132 33.34 -3.64 22.19
CA LYS A 132 32.94 -5.05 22.13
C LYS A 132 31.60 -5.22 21.43
N LYS A 133 31.56 -6.10 20.43
CA LYS A 133 30.30 -6.51 19.79
C LYS A 133 29.56 -7.50 20.69
N VAL A 134 28.24 -7.51 20.56
CA VAL A 134 27.36 -8.45 21.27
C VAL A 134 26.99 -9.64 20.38
N ASP A 135 26.74 -9.38 19.09
CA ASP A 135 26.51 -10.41 18.05
C ASP A 135 27.10 -9.99 16.71
N ASN A 136 26.96 -10.87 15.72
CA ASN A 136 27.19 -10.55 14.32
C ASN A 136 25.93 -9.99 13.64
N LEU A 137 26.15 -9.23 12.56
CA LEU A 137 25.11 -8.77 11.66
C LEU A 137 24.47 -9.96 10.92
N LYS A 138 23.14 -10.05 10.99
CA LYS A 138 22.30 -11.12 10.41
C LYS A 138 20.95 -10.54 10.00
N GLN A 139 20.14 -11.31 9.26
CA GLN A 139 18.81 -10.85 8.81
C GLN A 139 17.84 -10.53 9.95
N ALA A 140 18.00 -11.18 11.10
CA ALA A 140 17.24 -10.85 12.30
C ALA A 140 17.56 -9.44 12.84
N VAL A 141 18.68 -8.85 12.45
CA VAL A 141 19.11 -7.49 12.83
C VAL A 141 18.89 -6.50 11.69
N TYR A 142 19.21 -6.90 10.46
CA TYR A 142 19.12 -6.04 9.27
C TYR A 142 18.69 -6.87 8.06
N PRO A 143 17.46 -6.68 7.52
CA PRO A 143 16.84 -7.55 6.51
C PRO A 143 17.67 -7.82 5.25
N PHE A 144 18.45 -6.83 4.83
CA PHE A 144 19.24 -6.86 3.59
C PHE A 144 20.56 -7.64 3.71
N THR A 145 20.89 -8.11 4.93
CA THR A 145 22.09 -8.92 5.16
C THR A 145 21.92 -10.32 4.57
N THR A 146 22.75 -10.76 3.64
CA THR A 146 22.73 -12.17 3.15
C THR A 146 24.12 -12.77 3.23
N LYS A 147 24.23 -14.06 3.53
CA LYS A 147 25.51 -14.81 3.51
C LYS A 147 26.04 -15.04 2.08
N ILE A 148 25.20 -14.87 1.06
CA ILE A 148 25.52 -15.16 -0.34
C ILE A 148 25.91 -13.84 -1.03
N ARG A 149 27.20 -13.73 -1.38
CA ARG A 149 27.82 -12.53 -1.98
C ARG A 149 27.16 -12.08 -3.29
N SER A 150 26.62 -13.02 -4.09
CA SER A 150 25.95 -12.70 -5.36
C SER A 150 24.51 -12.20 -5.18
N LEU A 151 23.92 -12.37 -3.99
CA LEU A 151 22.55 -11.95 -3.67
C LEU A 151 22.52 -10.74 -2.74
N SER A 152 23.63 -10.35 -2.13
CA SER A 152 23.71 -9.11 -1.36
C SER A 152 23.62 -7.91 -2.30
N GLY A 153 22.54 -7.13 -2.18
CA GLY A 153 22.41 -5.82 -2.84
C GLY A 153 23.47 -4.79 -2.40
N VAL A 154 24.28 -5.14 -1.39
CA VAL A 154 25.41 -4.36 -0.89
C VAL A 154 26.71 -5.09 -1.28
N ARG A 155 27.36 -4.65 -2.36
CA ARG A 155 28.60 -5.23 -2.91
C ARG A 155 29.83 -4.97 -1.98
N SER A 156 29.92 -5.54 -0.77
CA SER A 156 31.18 -5.48 0.04
C SER A 156 31.18 -6.18 1.42
N MET A 157 30.15 -6.91 1.83
CA MET A 157 29.90 -7.16 3.28
C MET A 157 30.74 -8.25 4.00
N LYS A 158 31.71 -8.95 3.37
CA LYS A 158 32.41 -10.08 4.02
C LYS A 158 33.20 -9.69 5.28
N GLU A 159 33.79 -8.49 5.30
CA GLU A 159 34.57 -7.98 6.45
C GLU A 159 33.70 -7.30 7.51
N TYR A 160 32.44 -6.96 7.19
CA TYR A 160 31.59 -6.12 8.03
C TYR A 160 30.57 -6.89 8.90
N TYR A 161 30.42 -8.21 8.73
CA TYR A 161 29.49 -9.00 9.55
C TYR A 161 29.78 -8.93 11.06
N SER A 162 31.03 -8.67 11.43
CA SER A 162 31.44 -8.52 12.84
C SER A 162 31.36 -7.09 13.37
N ASN A 163 31.12 -6.11 12.50
CA ASN A 163 31.32 -4.69 12.82
C ASN A 163 29.99 -4.01 13.11
N ILE A 164 29.25 -4.54 14.09
CA ILE A 164 27.99 -3.96 14.57
C ILE A 164 28.09 -3.64 16.06
N CYS A 165 27.73 -2.40 16.43
CA CYS A 165 27.72 -1.98 17.82
C CYS A 165 26.52 -2.58 18.58
N PRO A 166 26.59 -2.67 19.93
CA PRO A 166 25.51 -3.20 20.75
C PRO A 166 24.15 -2.52 20.50
N LEU A 167 24.14 -1.20 20.31
CA LEU A 167 22.90 -0.44 20.10
C LEU A 167 22.26 -0.74 18.75
N CYS A 168 23.04 -0.82 17.65
CA CYS A 168 22.48 -1.20 16.35
C CYS A 168 21.98 -2.65 16.31
N TYR A 169 22.64 -3.55 17.06
CA TYR A 169 22.13 -4.90 17.27
C TYR A 169 20.76 -4.86 17.95
N LEU A 170 20.64 -4.11 19.05
CA LEU A 170 19.40 -3.95 19.78
C LEU A 170 18.30 -3.34 18.90
N THR A 171 18.51 -2.15 18.34
CA THR A 171 17.50 -1.42 17.56
C THR A 171 17.05 -2.19 16.33
N GLY A 172 18.00 -2.75 15.58
CA GLY A 172 17.70 -3.51 14.36
C GLY A 172 16.93 -4.81 14.63
N THR A 173 17.19 -5.46 15.77
CA THR A 173 16.41 -6.64 16.18
C THR A 173 15.04 -6.25 16.71
N LEU A 174 14.91 -5.17 17.50
CA LEU A 174 13.63 -4.77 18.06
C LEU A 174 12.60 -4.32 17.03
N GLU A 175 13.02 -3.89 15.84
CA GLU A 175 12.08 -3.48 14.78
C GLU A 175 11.06 -4.57 14.42
N TRP A 176 11.39 -5.86 14.56
CA TRP A 176 10.41 -6.94 14.37
C TRP A 176 9.24 -6.94 15.37
N LEU A 177 9.33 -6.16 16.44
CA LEU A 177 8.28 -5.97 17.45
C LEU A 177 7.38 -4.77 17.12
N ASP A 178 7.61 -4.07 16.02
CA ASP A 178 6.79 -2.93 15.65
C ASP A 178 5.39 -3.37 15.19
N ARG A 179 4.37 -2.94 15.94
CA ARG A 179 2.95 -3.11 15.56
C ARG A 179 2.56 -2.26 14.35
N GLY A 180 3.38 -1.27 14.01
CA GLY A 180 3.24 -0.37 12.87
C GLY A 180 3.77 -0.93 11.54
N ILE A 181 4.37 -2.12 11.53
CA ILE A 181 4.76 -2.79 10.28
C ILE A 181 3.50 -3.19 9.52
N VAL A 182 3.28 -2.60 8.34
CA VAL A 182 2.21 -3.01 7.42
C VAL A 182 2.72 -4.19 6.58
N TYR A 183 1.95 -5.27 6.48
CA TYR A 183 2.40 -6.47 5.74
C TYR A 183 1.33 -7.20 4.95
N ARG A 184 1.80 -7.92 3.94
CA ARG A 184 1.03 -8.89 3.14
C ARG A 184 1.87 -10.13 2.84
N CYS A 185 1.46 -11.30 3.33
CA CYS A 185 2.09 -12.59 3.10
C CYS A 185 1.33 -13.37 2.02
N PHE A 186 1.97 -13.67 0.89
CA PHE A 186 1.38 -14.47 -0.18
C PHE A 186 1.63 -15.95 0.09
N VAL A 187 0.63 -16.61 0.68
CA VAL A 187 0.67 -18.03 1.04
C VAL A 187 0.20 -18.88 -0.15
N GLY A 188 1.15 -19.31 -0.99
CA GLY A 188 0.88 -20.13 -2.18
C GLY A 188 2.00 -21.13 -2.48
N PRO A 189 2.05 -21.71 -3.69
CA PRO A 189 3.17 -22.54 -4.13
C PRO A 189 4.50 -21.83 -3.91
N ALA A 190 5.57 -22.57 -3.61
CA ALA A 190 6.86 -22.00 -3.22
C ALA A 190 7.42 -20.96 -4.22
N SER A 191 7.14 -21.12 -5.53
CA SER A 191 7.54 -20.18 -6.59
C SER A 191 6.83 -18.83 -6.55
N ARG A 192 5.69 -18.72 -5.87
CA ARG A 192 4.88 -17.50 -5.72
C ARG A 192 4.78 -17.02 -4.27
N ARG A 193 5.48 -17.68 -3.33
CA ARG A 193 5.40 -17.36 -1.91
C ARG A 193 6.42 -16.28 -1.55
N TYR A 194 5.93 -15.12 -1.15
CA TYR A 194 6.75 -14.01 -0.65
C TYR A 194 5.91 -13.17 0.31
N SER A 195 6.54 -12.27 1.04
CA SER A 195 5.86 -11.28 1.84
C SER A 195 6.29 -9.88 1.41
N VAL A 196 5.37 -8.94 1.54
CA VAL A 196 5.63 -7.51 1.38
C VAL A 196 5.49 -6.86 2.74
N VAL A 197 6.46 -6.03 3.09
CA VAL A 197 6.46 -5.20 4.30
C VAL A 197 6.60 -3.76 3.86
N LEU A 198 5.73 -2.88 4.35
CA LEU A 198 5.83 -1.44 4.15
C LEU A 198 6.26 -0.77 5.46
N LEU A 199 7.31 0.06 5.36
CA LEU A 199 7.83 0.88 6.45
C LEU A 199 7.76 2.35 6.04
N PRO A 200 7.25 3.25 6.88
CA PRO A 200 7.36 4.69 6.61
C PRO A 200 8.83 5.10 6.61
N PHE A 201 9.21 6.01 5.73
CA PHE A 201 10.54 6.63 5.72
C PHE A 201 10.36 8.14 5.93
N GLU A 202 10.70 8.60 7.13
CA GLU A 202 10.53 9.99 7.53
C GLU A 202 11.77 10.41 8.31
N MET A 203 12.51 11.42 7.81
CA MET A 203 13.76 11.90 8.41
C MET A 203 13.50 12.89 9.56
N ASP A 204 12.46 12.59 10.32
CA ASP A 204 12.04 13.28 11.53
C ASP A 204 11.43 12.22 12.46
N LEU A 205 12.16 11.85 13.51
CA LEU A 205 11.76 10.79 14.44
C LEU A 205 10.48 11.13 15.20
N LYS A 206 10.24 12.41 15.49
CA LYS A 206 9.03 12.86 16.17
C LYS A 206 7.82 12.72 15.25
N LYS A 207 7.94 13.20 14.01
CA LYS A 207 6.89 13.04 12.99
C LYS A 207 6.62 11.56 12.68
N LEU A 208 7.67 10.74 12.60
CA LEU A 208 7.56 9.29 12.41
C LEU A 208 6.76 8.63 13.54
N ASN A 209 7.04 8.96 14.80
CA ASN A 209 6.30 8.43 15.95
C ASN A 209 4.85 8.88 15.95
N GLU A 210 4.58 10.15 15.67
CA GLU A 210 3.22 10.70 15.57
C GLU A 210 2.42 9.99 14.47
N ALA A 211 3.00 9.84 13.27
CA ALA A 211 2.39 9.11 12.16
C ALA A 211 2.03 7.68 12.55
N LYS A 212 2.98 6.95 13.12
CA LYS A 212 2.82 5.57 13.56
C LYS A 212 1.75 5.42 14.63
N LYS A 213 1.72 6.29 15.65
CA LYS A 213 0.70 6.26 16.71
C LYS A 213 -0.71 6.34 16.13
N ARG A 214 -0.94 7.15 15.09
CA ARG A 214 -2.27 7.29 14.45
C ARG A 214 -2.74 6.04 13.72
N TYR A 215 -1.86 5.36 12.96
CA TYR A 215 -2.31 4.21 12.16
C TYR A 215 -2.15 2.85 12.86
N LYS A 216 -1.26 2.72 13.87
CA LYS A 216 -0.96 1.45 14.56
C LYS A 216 -2.22 0.76 15.11
N HIS A 217 -3.14 1.51 15.72
CA HIS A 217 -4.39 0.97 16.28
C HIS A 217 -5.35 0.42 15.22
N GLY A 218 -5.21 0.90 14.00
CA GLY A 218 -5.99 0.47 12.86
C GLY A 218 -5.56 -0.83 12.20
N LEU A 219 -4.36 -1.31 12.53
CA LEU A 219 -3.79 -2.52 11.93
C LEU A 219 -4.23 -3.75 12.71
N ASN A 220 -4.78 -4.73 11.99
CA ASN A 220 -5.26 -6.00 12.56
C ASN A 220 -4.11 -7.00 12.70
N GLY A 221 -3.07 -6.67 13.47
CA GLY A 221 -1.82 -7.43 13.49
C GLY A 221 -1.83 -8.70 14.34
N THR A 222 -2.52 -8.74 15.48
CA THR A 222 -2.25 -9.73 16.55
C THR A 222 -2.46 -11.20 16.12
N ASP A 223 -3.57 -11.52 15.46
CA ASP A 223 -3.88 -12.91 15.07
C ASP A 223 -3.87 -13.14 13.55
N GLN A 224 -3.48 -12.14 12.77
CA GLN A 224 -3.49 -12.25 11.31
C GLN A 224 -2.16 -12.78 10.78
N GLN A 225 -2.18 -13.96 10.16
CA GLN A 225 -0.99 -14.50 9.50
C GLN A 225 -0.69 -13.79 8.17
N VAL A 226 -1.74 -13.40 7.46
CA VAL A 226 -1.68 -13.11 6.02
C VAL A 226 -1.57 -11.61 5.72
N SER A 227 -2.26 -10.76 6.46
CA SER A 227 -2.12 -9.30 6.37
C SER A 227 -2.74 -8.65 7.59
N ASN A 228 -2.21 -7.50 7.99
CA ASN A 228 -2.84 -6.64 8.99
C ASN A 228 -3.73 -5.54 8.37
N VAL A 229 -3.86 -5.50 7.05
CA VAL A 229 -4.77 -4.63 6.31
C VAL A 229 -5.89 -5.49 5.74
N LEU A 230 -7.12 -5.23 6.18
CA LEU A 230 -8.28 -6.05 5.86
C LEU A 230 -9.31 -5.22 5.09
N ARG A 231 -10.05 -5.90 4.21
CA ARG A 231 -11.25 -5.39 3.52
C ARG A 231 -12.47 -6.17 3.99
N VAL A 232 -13.62 -5.49 3.99
CA VAL A 232 -14.90 -6.09 4.38
C VAL A 232 -15.60 -6.60 3.13
N ILE A 233 -16.01 -7.87 3.15
CA ILE A 233 -16.87 -8.46 2.12
C ILE A 233 -18.21 -8.87 2.73
N THR A 234 -19.28 -8.68 1.96
CA THR A 234 -20.59 -9.21 2.30
C THR A 234 -20.71 -10.65 1.81
N THR A 235 -21.03 -11.58 2.71
CA THR A 235 -21.29 -12.99 2.41
C THR A 235 -22.72 -13.35 2.81
N LYS A 236 -23.18 -14.57 2.47
CA LYS A 236 -24.49 -15.07 2.92
C LYS A 236 -24.61 -15.13 4.45
N GLU A 237 -23.48 -15.24 5.15
CA GLU A 237 -23.38 -15.36 6.62
C GLU A 237 -23.19 -13.99 7.30
N GLY A 238 -23.20 -12.89 6.53
CA GLY A 238 -22.94 -11.54 7.00
C GLY A 238 -21.62 -10.97 6.50
N GLU A 239 -21.16 -9.89 7.13
CA GLU A 239 -19.91 -9.22 6.81
C GLU A 239 -18.71 -9.99 7.35
N LYS A 240 -17.69 -10.15 6.50
CA LYS A 240 -16.43 -10.81 6.85
C LYS A 240 -15.26 -9.94 6.45
N SER A 241 -14.32 -9.76 7.37
CA SER A 241 -13.05 -9.11 7.08
C SER A 241 -12.05 -10.12 6.53
N ILE A 242 -11.46 -9.83 5.37
CA ILE A 242 -10.46 -10.66 4.71
C ILE A 242 -9.27 -9.80 4.24
N PRO A 243 -8.07 -10.38 4.03
CA PRO A 243 -6.95 -9.65 3.45
C PRO A 243 -7.25 -9.11 2.05
N THR A 244 -6.62 -7.99 1.67
CA THR A 244 -6.58 -7.53 0.27
C THR A 244 -5.77 -8.49 -0.61
N GLU A 245 -5.88 -8.36 -1.93
CA GLU A 245 -5.44 -9.40 -2.86
C GLU A 245 -3.95 -9.31 -3.26
N GLY A 246 -3.37 -8.12 -3.30
CA GLY A 246 -2.02 -7.85 -3.82
C GLY A 246 -1.25 -6.77 -3.05
N GLU A 247 -0.04 -6.44 -3.51
CA GLU A 247 0.89 -5.51 -2.82
C GLU A 247 0.39 -4.05 -2.86
N ASN A 248 -0.01 -3.57 -4.04
CA ASN A 248 -0.47 -2.23 -4.30
C ASN A 248 -1.91 -2.05 -3.81
N THR A 249 -2.74 -3.09 -3.88
CA THR A 249 -4.07 -3.09 -3.25
C THR A 249 -4.00 -3.03 -1.72
N THR A 250 -3.08 -3.78 -1.07
CA THR A 250 -2.79 -3.61 0.37
C THR A 250 -2.36 -2.18 0.67
N THR A 251 -1.43 -1.65 -0.13
CA THR A 251 -0.85 -0.30 0.06
C THR A 251 -1.91 0.79 -0.06
N LEU A 252 -2.73 0.76 -1.12
CA LEU A 252 -3.78 1.76 -1.35
C LEU A 252 -4.84 1.71 -0.24
N LYS A 253 -5.30 0.51 0.15
CA LYS A 253 -6.26 0.37 1.24
C LYS A 253 -5.70 0.88 2.57
N PHE A 254 -4.42 0.61 2.83
CA PHE A 254 -3.76 1.14 4.02
C PHE A 254 -3.69 2.67 4.02
N PHE A 255 -3.31 3.30 2.90
CA PHE A 255 -3.26 4.76 2.81
C PHE A 255 -4.64 5.40 2.96
N GLU A 256 -5.67 4.82 2.33
CA GLU A 256 -7.06 5.20 2.53
C GLU A 256 -7.46 5.13 4.01
N ASP A 257 -7.18 4.01 4.69
CA ASP A 257 -7.51 3.86 6.11
C ASP A 257 -6.69 4.80 7.01
N PHE A 258 -5.46 5.12 6.63
CA PHE A 258 -4.61 6.04 7.39
C PHE A 258 -5.16 7.47 7.29
N ILE A 259 -5.47 7.95 6.09
CA ILE A 259 -6.11 9.25 5.89
C ILE A 259 -7.47 9.31 6.61
N SER A 260 -8.26 8.23 6.52
CA SER A 260 -9.53 8.09 7.27
C SER A 260 -9.37 8.36 8.76
N ARG A 261 -8.31 7.86 9.38
CA ARG A 261 -8.05 8.04 10.80
C ARG A 261 -7.61 9.46 11.12
N ILE A 262 -6.71 10.02 10.31
CA ILE A 262 -6.33 11.42 10.46
C ILE A 262 -7.57 12.32 10.42
N MET A 263 -8.48 12.06 9.47
CA MET A 263 -9.74 12.80 9.35
C MET A 263 -10.70 12.56 10.52
N GLY A 264 -10.82 11.33 11.02
CA GLY A 264 -11.69 10.99 12.14
C GLY A 264 -11.25 11.60 13.48
N ASP A 265 -9.97 11.94 13.62
CA ASP A 265 -9.43 12.60 14.81
C ASP A 265 -9.64 14.13 14.81
N LEU A 266 -10.08 14.71 13.69
CA LEU A 266 -10.31 16.14 13.55
C LEU A 266 -11.68 16.55 14.10
N LYS A 267 -11.74 17.73 14.73
CA LYS A 267 -13.01 18.36 15.12
C LYS A 267 -13.70 18.96 13.87
N GLU A 268 -15.02 19.11 13.91
CA GLU A 268 -15.80 19.69 12.78
C GLU A 268 -15.27 21.06 12.33
N GLU A 269 -14.78 21.88 13.25
CA GLU A 269 -14.19 23.21 12.98
C GLU A 269 -12.87 23.16 12.18
N GLN A 270 -12.23 21.99 12.09
CA GLN A 270 -10.99 21.75 11.35
C GLN A 270 -11.23 21.08 9.98
N ALA A 271 -12.50 20.94 9.57
CA ALA A 271 -12.89 20.24 8.34
C ALA A 271 -12.80 21.10 7.05
N GLU A 272 -12.37 22.37 7.15
CA GLU A 272 -12.00 23.15 5.97
C GLU A 272 -10.83 22.48 5.24
N PHE A 273 -10.87 22.49 3.90
CA PHE A 273 -9.94 21.71 3.09
C PHE A 273 -8.47 22.00 3.38
N ASP A 274 -8.11 23.28 3.46
CA ASP A 274 -6.72 23.71 3.59
C ASP A 274 -6.16 23.29 4.96
N ASN A 275 -6.97 23.37 6.02
CA ASN A 275 -6.62 22.91 7.37
C ASN A 275 -6.50 21.38 7.44
N LEU A 276 -7.39 20.66 6.75
CA LEU A 276 -7.33 19.21 6.64
C LEU A 276 -6.08 18.76 5.86
N LEU A 277 -5.82 19.38 4.71
CA LEU A 277 -4.69 19.04 3.86
C LEU A 277 -3.37 19.33 4.59
N ASP A 278 -3.22 20.49 5.23
CA ASP A 278 -2.06 20.82 6.07
C ASP A 278 -1.88 19.81 7.21
N THR A 279 -2.97 19.40 7.88
CA THR A 279 -2.89 18.35 8.91
C THR A 279 -2.42 17.01 8.35
N VAL A 280 -2.94 16.60 7.19
CA VAL A 280 -2.53 15.36 6.52
C VAL A 280 -1.07 15.46 6.08
N GLU A 281 -0.62 16.55 5.49
CA GLU A 281 0.77 16.74 5.06
C GLU A 281 1.76 16.70 6.23
N ARG A 282 1.37 17.22 7.39
CA ARG A 282 2.17 17.20 8.62
C ARG A 282 2.26 15.82 9.26
N THR A 283 1.33 14.91 9.01
CA THR A 283 1.32 13.60 9.69
C THR A 283 1.49 12.40 8.78
N PHE A 284 1.00 12.46 7.55
CA PHE A 284 1.10 11.37 6.60
C PHE A 284 2.53 11.29 6.06
N CYS A 285 3.18 10.14 6.23
CA CYS A 285 4.47 9.88 5.60
C CYS A 285 4.27 9.71 4.09
N LYS A 286 4.92 10.53 3.26
CA LYS A 286 4.86 10.43 1.79
C LYS A 286 5.84 9.41 1.21
N GLN A 287 6.91 9.11 1.94
CA GLN A 287 7.92 8.13 1.52
C GLN A 287 7.76 6.84 2.32
N TRP A 288 7.76 5.73 1.61
CA TRP A 288 7.63 4.39 2.16
C TRP A 288 8.67 3.46 1.54
N SER A 289 9.19 2.56 2.36
CA SER A 289 10.10 1.50 1.98
C SER A 289 9.34 0.18 1.90
N MET A 290 9.30 -0.39 0.70
CA MET A 290 8.67 -1.67 0.43
C MET A 290 9.74 -2.77 0.36
N LEU A 291 9.70 -3.66 1.35
CA LEU A 291 10.59 -4.81 1.46
C LEU A 291 9.86 -6.05 0.90
N ILE A 292 10.44 -6.65 -0.15
CA ILE A 292 9.93 -7.89 -0.74
C ILE A 292 10.77 -9.05 -0.20
N ILE A 293 10.17 -9.83 0.68
CA ILE A 293 10.80 -10.92 1.41
C ILE A 293 10.41 -12.25 0.75
N PRO A 294 11.29 -12.90 -0.03
CA PRO A 294 10.97 -14.19 -0.63
C PRO A 294 10.82 -15.26 0.45
N SER A 295 9.97 -16.26 0.19
CA SER A 295 9.88 -17.43 1.04
C SER A 295 10.96 -18.45 0.73
N GLY A 296 11.38 -19.20 1.74
CA GLY A 296 12.38 -20.25 1.61
C GLY A 296 13.56 -20.08 2.57
N THR A 297 14.55 -20.95 2.42
CA THR A 297 15.76 -21.00 3.25
C THR A 297 16.75 -19.88 2.91
N VAL A 298 16.79 -19.46 1.64
CA VAL A 298 17.61 -18.34 1.16
C VAL A 298 16.71 -17.14 0.94
N LYS A 299 16.80 -16.17 1.84
CA LYS A 299 16.00 -14.94 1.75
C LYS A 299 16.85 -13.82 1.14
N ASN A 300 16.65 -13.52 -0.13
CA ASN A 300 17.18 -12.31 -0.75
C ASN A 300 16.11 -11.21 -0.76
N VAL A 301 16.12 -10.36 0.26
CA VAL A 301 15.14 -9.28 0.41
C VAL A 301 15.40 -8.21 -0.64
N LYS A 302 14.38 -7.91 -1.46
CA LYS A 302 14.44 -6.77 -2.38
C LYS A 302 13.88 -5.53 -1.72
N TYR A 303 14.36 -4.38 -2.16
CA TYR A 303 13.95 -3.07 -1.70
C TYR A 303 13.36 -2.27 -2.85
N ARG A 304 12.22 -1.62 -2.62
CA ARG A 304 11.61 -0.62 -3.51
C ARG A 304 11.22 0.60 -2.69
N SER A 305 11.63 1.78 -3.13
CA SER A 305 11.11 3.04 -2.58
C SER A 305 9.77 3.36 -3.25
N LEU A 306 8.82 3.81 -2.44
CA LEU A 306 7.53 4.31 -2.84
C LEU A 306 7.40 5.75 -2.35
N ILE A 307 7.26 6.69 -3.27
CA ILE A 307 7.11 8.11 -2.96
C ILE A 307 5.76 8.55 -3.52
N LEU A 308 4.89 9.07 -2.66
CA LEU A 308 3.64 9.69 -3.08
C LEU A 308 3.89 11.16 -3.40
N GLU A 309 3.48 11.57 -4.58
CA GLU A 309 3.43 12.98 -4.95
C GLU A 309 2.36 13.70 -4.12
N ASP A 310 2.57 15.00 -3.86
CA ASP A 310 1.63 15.83 -3.09
C ASP A 310 0.23 15.82 -3.72
N GLU A 311 0.20 15.83 -5.06
CA GLU A 311 -1.02 15.73 -5.84
C GLU A 311 -1.80 14.44 -5.60
N THR A 312 -1.12 13.32 -5.33
CA THR A 312 -1.76 12.03 -5.03
C THR A 312 -2.33 12.02 -3.63
N VAL A 313 -1.62 12.59 -2.66
CA VAL A 313 -2.12 12.73 -1.28
C VAL A 313 -3.34 13.66 -1.26
N ALA A 314 -3.26 14.83 -1.90
CA ALA A 314 -4.37 15.76 -2.02
C ALA A 314 -5.59 15.11 -2.67
N LEU A 315 -5.39 14.31 -3.74
CA LEU A 315 -6.48 13.56 -4.37
C LEU A 315 -7.19 12.61 -3.38
N PHE A 316 -6.43 11.88 -2.55
CA PHE A 316 -7.03 10.97 -1.56
C PHE A 316 -7.82 11.72 -0.50
N VAL A 317 -7.30 12.85 -0.02
CA VAL A 317 -7.98 13.72 0.95
C VAL A 317 -9.27 14.29 0.36
N GLU A 318 -9.24 14.82 -0.86
CA GLU A 318 -10.41 15.36 -1.54
C GLU A 318 -11.49 14.31 -1.74
N LEU A 319 -11.13 13.15 -2.29
CA LEU A 319 -12.08 12.07 -2.53
C LEU A 319 -12.74 11.61 -1.23
N GLN A 320 -11.94 11.46 -0.19
CA GLN A 320 -12.44 10.99 1.08
C GLN A 320 -13.37 11.99 1.76
N ARG A 321 -13.06 13.30 1.68
CA ARG A 321 -13.94 14.37 2.16
C ARG A 321 -15.29 14.35 1.44
N GLU A 322 -15.29 14.04 0.14
CA GLU A 322 -16.50 13.91 -0.68
C GLU A 322 -17.14 12.51 -0.60
N GLY A 323 -16.80 11.74 0.43
CA GLY A 323 -17.41 10.44 0.74
C GLY A 323 -17.03 9.32 -0.24
N THR A 324 -15.85 9.40 -0.86
CA THR A 324 -15.34 8.40 -1.80
C THR A 324 -14.03 7.79 -1.33
N GLN A 325 -14.05 6.49 -1.07
CA GLN A 325 -12.89 5.69 -0.72
C GLN A 325 -12.33 5.01 -1.98
N VAL A 326 -11.14 5.41 -2.41
CA VAL A 326 -10.55 5.00 -3.71
C VAL A 326 -10.42 3.48 -3.85
N TYR A 327 -9.95 2.81 -2.81
CA TYR A 327 -9.88 1.35 -2.82
C TYR A 327 -11.27 0.74 -2.80
N ARG A 328 -12.08 1.09 -1.80
CA ARG A 328 -13.37 0.42 -1.52
C ARG A 328 -14.42 0.67 -2.60
N ASP A 329 -14.55 1.91 -3.05
CA ASP A 329 -15.65 2.35 -3.90
C ASP A 329 -15.32 2.29 -5.39
N ILE A 330 -14.02 2.21 -5.73
CA ILE A 330 -13.55 2.19 -7.12
C ILE A 330 -12.77 0.91 -7.42
N VAL A 331 -11.60 0.71 -6.81
CA VAL A 331 -10.70 -0.40 -7.17
C VAL A 331 -11.36 -1.76 -6.88
N GLU A 332 -11.91 -1.96 -5.69
CA GLU A 332 -12.58 -3.20 -5.30
C GLU A 332 -13.81 -3.49 -6.19
N LYS A 333 -14.43 -2.46 -6.76
CA LYS A 333 -15.59 -2.61 -7.64
C LYS A 333 -15.25 -3.00 -9.07
N LEU A 334 -13.97 -3.00 -9.44
CA LEU A 334 -13.50 -3.54 -10.72
C LEU A 334 -13.47 -5.07 -10.69
N SER A 335 -13.86 -5.69 -11.79
CA SER A 335 -13.85 -7.14 -11.97
C SER A 335 -13.62 -7.52 -13.42
N VAL A 336 -13.10 -8.74 -13.63
CA VAL A 336 -13.00 -9.35 -14.95
C VAL A 336 -14.01 -10.50 -15.03
N MET A 337 -14.86 -10.47 -16.03
CA MET A 337 -15.80 -11.52 -16.35
C MET A 337 -15.12 -12.57 -17.25
N GLY A 338 -15.12 -13.81 -16.77
CA GLY A 338 -14.63 -14.97 -17.51
C GLY A 338 -15.73 -15.69 -18.28
N LYS A 339 -15.41 -16.91 -18.75
CA LYS A 339 -16.39 -17.79 -19.40
C LYS A 339 -17.58 -18.06 -18.47
N GLN A 340 -18.77 -18.19 -19.06
CA GLN A 340 -20.03 -18.41 -18.32
C GLN A 340 -20.39 -17.30 -17.32
N ARG A 341 -19.89 -16.06 -17.51
CA ARG A 341 -20.17 -14.89 -16.66
C ARG A 341 -19.82 -15.07 -15.18
N ARG A 342 -18.81 -15.88 -14.89
CA ARG A 342 -18.21 -15.95 -13.55
C ARG A 342 -17.05 -14.98 -13.47
N ILE A 343 -16.86 -14.37 -12.31
CA ILE A 343 -15.69 -13.53 -12.05
C ILE A 343 -14.43 -14.40 -12.22
N SER A 344 -13.53 -13.97 -13.10
CA SER A 344 -12.19 -14.52 -13.21
C SER A 344 -11.35 -13.89 -12.09
N TYR A 345 -11.17 -14.61 -10.98
CA TYR A 345 -10.52 -14.07 -9.78
C TYR A 345 -9.07 -13.64 -10.03
N ASP A 346 -8.27 -14.47 -10.70
CA ASP A 346 -6.86 -14.13 -11.00
C ASP A 346 -6.76 -12.87 -11.87
N ASP A 347 -7.57 -12.80 -12.92
CA ASP A 347 -7.59 -11.63 -13.81
C ASP A 347 -8.13 -10.38 -13.13
N THR A 348 -9.09 -10.55 -12.21
CA THR A 348 -9.65 -9.46 -11.40
C THR A 348 -8.61 -8.92 -10.43
N ASN A 349 -7.85 -9.81 -9.78
CA ASN A 349 -6.77 -9.42 -8.88
C ASN A 349 -5.70 -8.64 -9.64
N ASP A 350 -5.29 -9.12 -10.83
CA ASP A 350 -4.34 -8.40 -11.70
C ASP A 350 -4.87 -7.02 -12.11
N LEU A 351 -6.16 -6.90 -12.45
CA LEU A 351 -6.79 -5.63 -12.81
C LEU A 351 -6.76 -4.64 -11.63
N ARG A 352 -7.21 -5.09 -10.45
CA ARG A 352 -7.26 -4.27 -9.23
C ARG A 352 -5.87 -3.85 -8.77
N GLU A 353 -4.92 -4.76 -8.86
CA GLU A 353 -3.53 -4.53 -8.51
C GLU A 353 -2.88 -3.45 -9.39
N ASN A 354 -3.12 -3.52 -10.70
CA ASN A 354 -2.68 -2.47 -11.62
C ASN A 354 -3.42 -1.15 -11.40
N ALA A 355 -4.72 -1.18 -11.12
CA ALA A 355 -5.50 0.03 -10.82
C ALA A 355 -4.94 0.74 -9.59
N ALA A 356 -4.74 0.01 -8.49
CA ALA A 356 -4.16 0.53 -7.26
C ALA A 356 -2.76 1.11 -7.50
N LYS A 357 -1.90 0.38 -8.23
CA LYS A 357 -0.56 0.85 -8.60
C LYS A 357 -0.60 2.18 -9.34
N TYR A 358 -1.40 2.30 -10.41
CA TYR A 358 -1.40 3.50 -11.25
C TYR A 358 -2.04 4.70 -10.55
N ILE A 359 -2.97 4.47 -9.63
CA ILE A 359 -3.50 5.52 -8.75
C ILE A 359 -2.42 6.03 -7.80
N ILE A 360 -1.70 5.12 -7.11
CA ILE A 360 -0.60 5.50 -6.20
C ILE A 360 0.51 6.24 -6.96
N GLU A 361 0.84 5.77 -8.18
CA GLU A 361 1.88 6.36 -9.04
C GLU A 361 1.41 7.63 -9.79
N GLY A 362 0.17 8.08 -9.62
CA GLY A 362 -0.37 9.27 -10.29
C GLY A 362 -0.53 9.14 -11.82
N ASP A 363 -0.48 7.92 -12.36
CA ASP A 363 -0.46 7.62 -13.80
C ASP A 363 -1.87 7.33 -14.36
N PHE A 364 -2.64 8.41 -14.58
CA PHE A 364 -3.99 8.31 -15.12
C PHE A 364 -4.05 7.67 -16.51
N ARG A 365 -3.01 7.85 -17.34
CA ARG A 365 -2.95 7.23 -18.66
C ARG A 365 -2.91 5.71 -18.56
N LYS A 366 -2.09 5.16 -17.66
CA LYS A 366 -2.07 3.70 -17.46
C LYS A 366 -3.34 3.21 -16.79
N PHE A 367 -3.93 3.99 -15.87
CA PHE A 367 -5.24 3.70 -15.28
C PHE A 367 -6.37 3.63 -16.33
N SER A 368 -6.47 4.59 -17.25
CA SER A 368 -7.50 4.54 -18.30
C SER A 368 -7.33 3.33 -19.22
N ARG A 369 -6.09 2.95 -19.52
CA ARG A 369 -5.76 1.83 -20.42
C ARG A 369 -6.06 0.45 -19.85
N ILE A 370 -6.07 0.27 -18.54
CA ILE A 370 -6.45 -1.01 -17.95
C ILE A 370 -7.95 -1.27 -18.06
N LEU A 371 -8.77 -0.23 -18.18
CA LEU A 371 -10.23 -0.35 -18.32
C LEU A 371 -10.67 -0.66 -19.75
N LEU A 372 -9.79 -0.48 -20.75
CA LEU A 372 -10.11 -0.80 -22.14
C LEU A 372 -10.53 -2.27 -22.30
N PRO A 373 -11.65 -2.54 -22.99
CA PRO A 373 -12.22 -3.88 -23.12
C PRO A 373 -11.43 -4.74 -24.12
N LYS A 374 -10.25 -5.22 -23.72
CA LYS A 374 -9.34 -6.07 -24.54
C LYS A 374 -9.88 -7.50 -24.70
N LYS A 375 -9.02 -8.52 -24.59
CA LYS A 375 -9.41 -9.95 -24.63
C LYS A 375 -10.26 -10.39 -23.42
N LYS A 376 -10.33 -9.55 -22.38
CA LYS A 376 -11.01 -9.82 -21.11
C LYS A 376 -12.14 -8.81 -20.95
N GLU A 377 -13.30 -9.28 -20.54
CA GLU A 377 -14.46 -8.42 -20.30
C GLU A 377 -14.34 -7.81 -18.91
N ILE A 378 -14.21 -6.49 -18.85
CA ILE A 378 -14.11 -5.76 -17.58
C ILE A 378 -15.51 -5.34 -17.16
N SER A 379 -15.80 -5.40 -15.87
CA SER A 379 -17.04 -4.94 -15.25
C SER A 379 -16.72 -4.02 -14.08
N PHE A 380 -17.58 -3.03 -13.89
CA PHE A 380 -17.53 -2.12 -12.76
C PHE A 380 -18.87 -2.19 -12.01
N PHE A 381 -18.84 -2.65 -10.77
CA PHE A 381 -20.02 -2.85 -9.92
C PHE A 381 -20.21 -1.71 -8.90
N GLY A 382 -19.47 -0.61 -9.04
CA GLY A 382 -19.54 0.55 -8.16
C GLY A 382 -20.50 1.62 -8.67
N SER A 383 -20.74 2.64 -7.86
CA SER A 383 -21.45 3.84 -8.32
C SER A 383 -20.57 4.61 -9.31
N ILE A 384 -21.16 5.06 -10.43
CA ILE A 384 -20.48 5.95 -11.38
C ILE A 384 -20.14 7.29 -10.71
N ASP A 385 -20.88 7.72 -9.68
CA ASP A 385 -20.58 8.93 -8.92
C ASP A 385 -19.16 8.93 -8.31
N HIS A 386 -18.70 7.79 -7.79
CA HIS A 386 -17.33 7.68 -7.26
C HIS A 386 -16.28 7.81 -8.36
N LEU A 387 -16.56 7.27 -9.55
CA LEU A 387 -15.68 7.41 -10.71
C LEU A 387 -15.69 8.84 -11.26
N ASP A 388 -16.85 9.50 -11.24
CA ASP A 388 -17.03 10.90 -11.61
C ASP A 388 -16.18 11.79 -10.70
N LYS A 389 -16.27 11.59 -9.38
CA LYS A 389 -15.42 12.29 -8.39
C LYS A 389 -13.94 12.03 -8.61
N LEU A 390 -13.53 10.77 -8.86
CA LEU A 390 -12.13 10.44 -9.15
C LEU A 390 -11.63 11.20 -10.38
N ILE A 391 -12.34 11.17 -11.51
CA ILE A 391 -11.92 11.85 -12.73
C ILE A 391 -11.91 13.37 -12.54
N HIS A 392 -12.92 13.89 -11.84
CA HIS A 392 -13.05 15.31 -11.55
C HIS A 392 -11.84 15.85 -10.75
N PHE A 393 -11.57 15.28 -9.58
CA PHE A 393 -10.47 15.73 -8.71
C PHE A 393 -9.09 15.37 -9.27
N TRP A 394 -8.95 14.21 -9.91
CA TRP A 394 -7.65 13.79 -10.43
C TRP A 394 -7.25 14.58 -11.69
N ARG A 395 -8.22 15.01 -12.51
CA ARG A 395 -7.95 15.61 -13.83
C ARG A 395 -8.71 16.90 -14.11
N LEU A 396 -10.03 16.89 -14.13
CA LEU A 396 -10.79 18.02 -14.69
C LEU A 396 -10.60 19.32 -13.93
N ARG A 397 -10.61 19.26 -12.59
CA ARG A 397 -10.45 20.43 -11.72
C ARG A 397 -9.11 21.14 -11.97
N LYS A 398 -8.03 20.38 -12.11
CA LYS A 398 -6.68 20.92 -12.40
C LYS A 398 -6.60 21.62 -13.77
N MET A 399 -7.46 21.24 -14.69
CA MET A 399 -7.56 21.85 -16.03
C MET A 399 -8.57 23.00 -16.08
N GLY A 400 -9.29 23.30 -14.99
CA GLY A 400 -10.40 24.28 -14.98
C GLY A 400 -11.62 23.80 -15.79
N LEU A 401 -11.81 22.49 -15.91
CA LEU A 401 -12.85 21.85 -16.74
C LEU A 401 -13.98 21.25 -15.89
N ASP A 402 -14.27 21.83 -14.73
CA ASP A 402 -15.27 21.33 -13.78
C ASP A 402 -16.65 21.15 -14.42
N LYS A 403 -17.02 22.06 -15.32
CA LYS A 403 -18.32 22.07 -16.01
C LYS A 403 -18.42 21.02 -17.13
N GLU A 404 -17.31 20.45 -17.57
CA GLU A 404 -17.26 19.52 -18.71
C GLU A 404 -17.46 18.05 -18.31
N LEU A 405 -17.52 17.75 -17.01
CA LEU A 405 -17.69 16.39 -16.49
C LEU A 405 -18.92 15.70 -17.10
N GLU A 406 -20.07 16.39 -17.11
CA GLU A 406 -21.32 15.82 -17.62
C GLU A 406 -21.28 15.61 -19.15
N ASN A 407 -20.61 16.52 -19.88
CA ASN A 407 -20.40 16.38 -21.33
C ASN A 407 -19.54 15.16 -21.63
N LEU A 408 -18.42 14.98 -20.92
CA LEU A 408 -17.53 13.82 -21.07
C LEU A 408 -18.22 12.50 -20.73
N LYS A 409 -19.00 12.48 -19.66
CA LYS A 409 -19.78 11.32 -19.23
C LYS A 409 -20.81 10.91 -20.28
N LYS A 410 -21.62 11.87 -20.75
CA LYS A 410 -22.61 11.61 -21.80
C LYS A 410 -21.96 11.22 -23.13
N ALA A 411 -20.86 11.87 -23.51
CA ALA A 411 -20.10 11.51 -24.71
C ALA A 411 -19.56 10.08 -24.61
N GLY A 412 -19.00 9.68 -23.46
CA GLY A 412 -18.55 8.32 -23.20
C GLY A 412 -19.69 7.30 -23.28
N GLN A 413 -20.86 7.61 -22.73
CA GLN A 413 -22.05 6.77 -22.86
C GLN A 413 -22.50 6.63 -24.32
N THR A 414 -22.51 7.73 -25.09
CA THR A 414 -22.84 7.70 -26.52
C THR A 414 -21.82 6.87 -27.31
N LEU A 415 -20.52 7.06 -27.07
CA LEU A 415 -19.47 6.26 -27.69
C LEU A 415 -19.61 4.77 -27.35
N ALA A 416 -19.95 4.43 -26.11
CA ALA A 416 -20.17 3.05 -25.71
C ALA A 416 -21.28 2.39 -26.56
N ARG A 417 -22.38 3.11 -26.80
CA ARG A 417 -23.48 2.63 -27.67
C ARG A 417 -23.02 2.44 -29.11
N LEU A 418 -22.28 3.39 -29.67
CA LEU A 418 -21.83 3.36 -31.07
C LEU A 418 -20.74 2.31 -31.33
N LEU A 419 -19.92 2.01 -30.33
CA LEU A 419 -18.70 1.23 -30.49
C LEU A 419 -18.79 -0.20 -29.96
N GLU A 420 -19.95 -0.64 -29.48
CA GLU A 420 -20.10 -1.96 -28.88
C GLU A 420 -19.59 -3.10 -29.78
N SER A 421 -19.95 -3.06 -31.06
CA SER A 421 -19.52 -4.03 -32.08
C SER A 421 -18.25 -3.62 -32.83
N HIS A 422 -17.63 -2.49 -32.44
CA HIS A 422 -16.54 -1.84 -33.18
C HIS A 422 -15.42 -1.32 -32.25
N LEU A 423 -15.00 -2.15 -31.30
CA LEU A 423 -13.95 -1.82 -30.31
C LEU A 423 -12.61 -1.40 -30.94
N SER A 424 -12.34 -1.76 -32.20
CA SER A 424 -11.16 -1.29 -32.95
C SER A 424 -11.07 0.23 -33.03
N ILE A 425 -12.20 0.93 -33.10
CA ILE A 425 -12.26 2.40 -33.13
C ILE A 425 -11.87 2.98 -31.77
N LEU A 426 -12.37 2.39 -30.67
CA LEU A 426 -11.98 2.81 -29.32
C LEU A 426 -10.47 2.61 -29.08
N TYR A 427 -9.87 1.55 -29.63
CA TYR A 427 -8.42 1.36 -29.59
C TYR A 427 -7.64 2.36 -30.46
N ALA A 428 -8.21 2.77 -31.61
CA ALA A 428 -7.60 3.80 -32.44
C ALA A 428 -7.60 5.16 -31.71
N MET A 429 -8.70 5.49 -31.02
CA MET A 429 -8.79 6.67 -30.15
C MET A 429 -7.74 6.61 -29.03
N ASP A 430 -7.60 5.47 -28.33
CA ASP A 430 -6.56 5.27 -27.31
C ASP A 430 -5.14 5.51 -27.83
N LYS A 431 -4.83 4.96 -29.01
CA LYS A 431 -3.48 4.98 -29.57
C LYS A 431 -3.12 6.29 -30.27
N ALA A 432 -4.08 7.19 -30.46
CA ALA A 432 -3.85 8.47 -31.12
C ALA A 432 -2.73 9.25 -30.43
N LYS A 433 -1.71 9.63 -31.21
CA LYS A 433 -0.54 10.40 -30.74
C LYS A 433 -0.77 11.90 -30.80
N ASN A 434 -1.70 12.35 -31.65
CA ASN A 434 -2.03 13.74 -31.89
C ASN A 434 -3.55 13.89 -32.10
N LYS A 435 -4.05 15.13 -32.06
CA LYS A 435 -5.47 15.45 -32.23
C LYS A 435 -6.02 14.98 -33.59
N GLN A 436 -5.23 15.04 -34.66
CA GLN A 436 -5.68 14.65 -36.01
C GLN A 436 -5.99 13.15 -36.09
N GLU A 437 -5.10 12.31 -35.56
CA GLU A 437 -5.32 10.86 -35.44
C GLU A 437 -6.54 10.55 -34.58
N PHE A 438 -6.70 11.29 -33.46
CA PHE A 438 -7.86 11.15 -32.59
C PHE A 438 -9.16 11.49 -33.33
N PHE A 439 -9.22 12.65 -34.00
CA PHE A 439 -10.41 13.09 -34.73
C PHE A 439 -10.76 12.14 -35.88
N ARG A 440 -9.79 11.54 -36.58
CA ARG A 440 -10.08 10.50 -37.58
C ARG A 440 -10.79 9.29 -36.97
N ALA A 441 -10.36 8.83 -35.80
CA ALA A 441 -11.02 7.73 -35.10
C ALA A 441 -12.38 8.16 -34.52
N PHE A 442 -12.47 9.37 -33.99
CA PHE A 442 -13.70 9.95 -33.45
C PHE A 442 -14.77 10.12 -34.53
N GLU A 443 -14.40 10.62 -35.71
CA GLU A 443 -15.27 10.73 -36.89
C GLU A 443 -15.79 9.36 -37.34
N GLN A 444 -14.93 8.32 -37.32
CA GLN A 444 -15.35 6.95 -37.61
C GLN A 444 -16.39 6.44 -36.60
N ALA A 445 -16.27 6.82 -35.32
CA ALA A 445 -17.28 6.51 -34.31
C ALA A 445 -18.61 7.24 -34.64
N SER A 446 -18.55 8.54 -34.90
CA SER A 446 -19.73 9.36 -35.21
C SER A 446 -20.48 8.88 -36.47
N LYS A 447 -19.77 8.44 -37.52
CA LYS A 447 -20.39 7.89 -38.74
C LYS A 447 -21.26 6.66 -38.47
N ARG A 448 -21.06 5.95 -37.35
CA ARG A 448 -21.91 4.81 -36.97
C ARG A 448 -23.34 5.23 -36.63
N LEU A 449 -23.58 6.49 -36.26
CA LEU A 449 -24.94 7.03 -36.04
C LEU A 449 -25.85 6.81 -37.25
N ILE A 450 -25.30 6.94 -38.46
CA ILE A 450 -26.04 6.80 -39.73
C ILE A 450 -26.52 5.36 -39.95
N GLY A 451 -25.75 4.38 -39.45
CA GLY A 451 -26.01 2.96 -39.61
C GLY A 451 -26.94 2.33 -38.56
N LEU A 452 -27.33 3.08 -37.52
CA LEU A 452 -28.26 2.60 -36.49
C LEU A 452 -29.69 2.51 -37.02
N ASP A 453 -30.48 1.57 -36.50
CA ASP A 453 -31.92 1.53 -36.77
C ASP A 453 -32.68 2.67 -36.05
N ALA A 454 -33.96 2.87 -36.38
CA ALA A 454 -34.75 3.98 -35.81
C ALA A 454 -34.88 3.89 -34.27
N LYS A 455 -35.03 2.68 -33.71
CA LYS A 455 -35.18 2.47 -32.25
C LYS A 455 -33.86 2.66 -31.51
N GLU A 456 -32.73 2.36 -32.16
CA GLU A 456 -31.40 2.59 -31.63
C GLU A 456 -31.00 4.06 -31.73
N ARG A 457 -31.37 4.77 -32.81
CA ARG A 457 -31.13 6.21 -32.96
C ARG A 457 -31.82 7.04 -31.89
N GLU A 458 -33.07 6.73 -31.54
CA GLU A 458 -33.80 7.41 -30.46
C GLU A 458 -33.09 7.31 -29.10
N LYS A 459 -32.25 6.27 -28.93
CA LYS A 459 -31.46 6.06 -27.72
C LYS A 459 -30.11 6.78 -27.79
N VAL A 460 -29.73 7.45 -28.87
CA VAL A 460 -28.42 8.11 -28.97
C VAL A 460 -28.57 9.63 -29.06
N TYR A 461 -27.99 10.33 -28.09
CA TYR A 461 -27.93 11.79 -28.07
C TYR A 461 -26.53 12.25 -28.53
N PRO A 462 -26.40 12.85 -29.74
CA PRO A 462 -25.10 13.11 -30.36
C PRO A 462 -24.42 14.41 -29.88
N VAL A 463 -25.17 15.39 -29.38
CA VAL A 463 -24.66 16.72 -28.96
C VAL A 463 -23.43 16.63 -28.03
N PRO A 464 -23.37 15.73 -27.03
CA PRO A 464 -22.19 15.61 -26.17
C PRO A 464 -20.90 15.22 -26.92
N LEU A 465 -21.00 14.54 -28.08
CA LEU A 465 -19.83 14.26 -28.91
C LEU A 465 -19.30 15.54 -29.57
N GLU A 466 -20.19 16.46 -29.97
CA GLU A 466 -19.83 17.75 -30.54
C GLU A 466 -19.17 18.62 -29.46
N ASP A 467 -19.77 18.70 -28.27
CA ASP A 467 -19.22 19.45 -27.13
C ASP A 467 -17.80 18.97 -26.77
N VAL A 468 -17.59 17.65 -26.72
CA VAL A 468 -16.26 17.08 -26.44
C VAL A 468 -15.28 17.31 -27.61
N ALA A 469 -15.73 17.29 -28.86
CA ALA A 469 -14.88 17.63 -30.00
C ALA A 469 -14.40 19.08 -29.91
N ASP A 470 -15.32 20.01 -29.63
CA ASP A 470 -15.04 21.42 -29.41
C ASP A 470 -14.07 21.64 -28.25
N LEU A 471 -14.27 20.93 -27.14
CA LEU A 471 -13.38 20.94 -25.99
C LEU A 471 -11.96 20.51 -26.37
N ILE A 472 -11.81 19.41 -27.13
CA ILE A 472 -10.51 18.92 -27.61
C ILE A 472 -9.88 19.88 -28.62
N ILE A 473 -10.65 20.59 -29.44
CA ILE A 473 -10.13 21.61 -30.34
C ILE A 473 -9.48 22.74 -29.53
N ARG A 474 -10.17 23.23 -28.50
CA ARG A 474 -9.76 24.39 -27.68
C ARG A 474 -8.68 24.08 -26.65
N SER A 475 -8.52 22.83 -26.24
CA SER A 475 -7.55 22.43 -25.22
C SER A 475 -6.09 22.49 -25.70
N ASP A 476 -5.12 22.62 -24.80
CA ASP A 476 -3.69 22.53 -25.17
C ASP A 476 -3.21 21.09 -25.45
N GLY A 477 -1.89 20.94 -25.67
CA GLY A 477 -1.22 19.69 -26.01
C GLY A 477 -1.24 18.60 -24.92
N SER A 478 -1.25 18.95 -23.65
CA SER A 478 -1.36 18.00 -22.53
C SER A 478 -2.82 17.76 -22.14
N GLN A 479 -3.63 18.81 -22.10
CA GLN A 479 -5.04 18.74 -21.71
C GLN A 479 -5.85 17.80 -22.62
N TRP A 480 -5.65 17.84 -23.94
CA TRP A 480 -6.43 16.97 -24.84
C TRP A 480 -6.19 15.47 -24.58
N LYS A 481 -4.98 15.10 -24.12
CA LYS A 481 -4.65 13.71 -23.80
C LYS A 481 -5.38 13.26 -22.54
N GLU A 482 -5.47 14.14 -21.54
CA GLU A 482 -6.23 13.88 -20.31
C GLU A 482 -7.74 13.78 -20.61
N ILE A 483 -8.27 14.67 -21.45
CA ILE A 483 -9.65 14.62 -21.94
C ILE A 483 -9.93 13.29 -22.68
N ARG A 484 -9.04 12.89 -23.60
CA ARG A 484 -9.12 11.60 -24.29
C ARG A 484 -9.14 10.45 -23.29
N ASP A 485 -8.26 10.47 -22.29
CA ASP A 485 -8.13 9.39 -21.32
C ASP A 485 -9.37 9.27 -20.42
N ALA A 486 -9.94 10.40 -19.99
CA ALA A 486 -11.21 10.45 -19.26
C ALA A 486 -12.38 9.91 -20.12
N LEU A 487 -12.45 10.30 -21.39
CA LEU A 487 -13.45 9.81 -22.33
C LEU A 487 -13.34 8.29 -22.53
N ILE A 488 -12.12 7.75 -22.58
CA ILE A 488 -11.86 6.30 -22.67
C ILE A 488 -12.35 5.57 -21.42
N VAL A 489 -12.12 6.14 -20.22
CA VAL A 489 -12.62 5.56 -18.97
C VAL A 489 -14.15 5.44 -19.02
N TYR A 490 -14.84 6.54 -19.35
CA TYR A 490 -16.29 6.54 -19.45
C TYR A 490 -16.81 5.56 -20.49
N ALA A 491 -16.29 5.62 -21.72
CA ALA A 491 -16.72 4.72 -22.80
C ALA A 491 -16.53 3.25 -22.39
N SER A 492 -15.41 2.91 -21.75
CA SER A 492 -15.13 1.53 -21.33
C SER A 492 -16.05 1.05 -20.21
N VAL A 493 -16.33 1.90 -19.20
CA VAL A 493 -17.22 1.57 -18.08
C VAL A 493 -18.68 1.47 -18.55
N TYR A 494 -19.13 2.35 -19.43
CA TYR A 494 -20.48 2.27 -19.99
C TYR A 494 -20.65 1.05 -20.90
N LEU A 495 -19.64 0.69 -21.71
CA LEU A 495 -19.63 -0.56 -22.48
C LEU A 495 -19.83 -1.78 -21.57
N ALA A 496 -19.07 -1.85 -20.48
CA ALA A 496 -19.18 -2.91 -19.49
C ALA A 496 -20.59 -2.99 -18.87
N LYS A 497 -21.15 -1.83 -18.50
CA LYS A 497 -22.49 -1.73 -17.90
C LYS A 497 -23.57 -2.19 -18.88
N MET A 498 -23.52 -1.74 -20.13
CA MET A 498 -24.50 -2.11 -21.17
C MET A 498 -24.54 -3.62 -21.41
N LYS A 499 -23.37 -4.26 -21.48
CA LYS A 499 -23.28 -5.71 -21.64
C LYS A 499 -23.93 -6.45 -20.48
N PHE A 500 -23.64 -6.03 -19.24
CA PHE A 500 -24.21 -6.63 -18.04
C PHE A 500 -25.75 -6.59 -17.98
N TYR A 501 -26.38 -5.46 -18.32
CA TYR A 501 -27.84 -5.34 -18.26
C TYR A 501 -28.56 -6.14 -19.34
N ARG A 502 -28.09 -6.09 -20.59
CA ARG A 502 -28.64 -6.90 -21.70
C ARG A 502 -28.60 -8.38 -21.38
N ASP A 503 -27.49 -8.79 -20.78
CA ASP A 503 -27.23 -10.14 -20.37
C ASP A 503 -28.16 -10.61 -19.23
N LYS A 504 -28.64 -9.69 -18.38
CA LYS A 504 -29.62 -9.95 -17.33
C LYS A 504 -31.04 -10.07 -17.91
N GLU A 505 -31.42 -9.15 -18.80
CA GLU A 505 -32.72 -9.17 -19.49
C GLU A 505 -32.91 -10.46 -20.31
N ALA A 506 -31.87 -10.95 -20.98
CA ALA A 506 -31.90 -12.21 -21.72
C ALA A 506 -32.13 -13.45 -20.83
N LYS A 507 -31.80 -13.39 -19.53
CA LYS A 507 -32.03 -14.50 -18.58
C LYS A 507 -33.41 -14.48 -17.94
N GLU A 508 -33.98 -13.30 -17.76
CA GLU A 508 -35.34 -13.13 -17.21
C GLU A 508 -36.42 -13.39 -18.26
N GLY A 509 -36.09 -13.31 -19.56
CA GLY A 509 -36.99 -13.68 -20.67
C GLY A 509 -36.98 -15.17 -21.06
N ASP A 510 -36.04 -15.97 -20.54
CA ASP A 510 -35.91 -17.42 -20.77
C ASP A 510 -36.45 -18.27 -19.58
N THR A 511 -37.09 -17.62 -18.60
CA THR A 511 -37.84 -18.22 -17.48
C THR A 511 -39.30 -17.84 -17.56
#